data_AF-A0A9X6ZRY7-F1
#
_entry.id   AF-A0A9X6ZRY7-F1
#
_cell.length_a   1.000
_cell.length_b   1.000
_cell.length_c   1.000
_cell.angle_alpha   90.00
_cell.angle_beta   90.00
_cell.angle_gamma   90.00
#
_symmetry.space_group_name_H-M   'P 1'
#
loop_
_entity.id
_entity.type
_entity.pdbx_description
1 polymer ?
#
loop_
_entity_poly.entity_id
_entity_poly.type
_entity_poly.pdbx_seq_one_letter_code
_entity_poly.pdbx_strand_id
1 'polypeptide(L)'
;MKKIIVLLIGIVLIIFAFYQYNKKDYAAKSANLYVEDFKGANDSIKIQSAINKAASSKIKTVLLDDKKYKITSPIIVKKGVKLLFGYGSQFVVEGNFRVLELEKNASIEGAYIAIDDPKFNSEVIYLDGKNKYYNTWNKTQIKNINIINWTETNKGTGISLYSAGKENEISFVNFENIKIVGMETGLKLVAKKPSTGQAWINANRFMNFSLEDCVNMIYMDSQVTTPNEISGNQFTNLQIQPSNKTKSIIQVSGQHNEFHGMVWDLNKIKHENELIELTDKSMNTVVEMSSVPANRILDSGKSNIVK
;
A
#
# COMPACT_ATOMS: atom_id res chain seq x y z
N MET A 1 7.66 53.17 -49.45
CA MET A 1 7.25 51.75 -49.63
C MET A 1 8.22 50.75 -48.99
N LYS A 2 9.52 50.71 -49.34
CA LYS A 2 10.49 49.75 -48.76
C LYS A 2 10.55 49.73 -47.21
N LYS A 3 10.52 50.89 -46.55
CA LYS A 3 10.53 50.99 -45.08
C LYS A 3 9.29 50.40 -44.40
N ILE A 4 8.12 50.49 -45.04
CA ILE A 4 6.85 49.95 -44.52
C ILE A 4 6.84 48.42 -44.66
N ILE A 5 7.39 47.89 -45.76
CA ILE A 5 7.51 46.44 -45.98
C ILE A 5 8.46 45.80 -44.95
N VAL A 6 9.59 46.45 -44.66
CA VAL A 6 10.54 45.96 -43.63
C VAL A 6 9.91 45.97 -42.23
N LEU A 7 9.12 47.00 -41.90
CA LEU A 7 8.38 47.07 -40.63
C LEU A 7 7.35 45.94 -40.51
N LEU A 8 6.58 45.67 -41.56
CA LEU A 8 5.59 44.59 -41.60
C LEU A 8 6.24 43.20 -41.43
N ILE A 9 7.37 42.95 -42.11
CA ILE A 9 8.11 41.69 -41.95
C ILE A 9 8.62 41.55 -40.52
N GLY A 10 9.12 42.63 -39.91
CA GLY A 10 9.55 42.62 -38.50
C GLY A 10 8.42 42.25 -37.54
N ILE A 11 7.23 42.83 -37.72
CA ILE A 11 6.05 42.53 -36.90
C ILE A 11 5.63 41.06 -37.06
N VAL A 12 5.60 40.54 -38.29
CA VAL A 12 5.24 39.13 -38.56
C VAL A 12 6.24 38.18 -37.90
N LEU A 13 7.54 38.48 -37.95
CA LEU A 13 8.57 37.66 -37.30
C LEU A 13 8.44 37.69 -35.77
N ILE A 14 8.10 38.83 -35.18
CA ILE A 14 7.85 38.96 -33.73
C ILE A 14 6.63 38.12 -33.33
N ILE A 15 5.52 38.21 -34.07
CA ILE A 15 4.30 37.42 -33.81
C ILE A 15 4.60 35.93 -33.94
N PHE A 16 5.35 35.52 -34.97
CA PHE A 16 5.75 34.13 -35.17
C PHE A 16 6.65 33.62 -34.04
N ALA A 17 7.61 34.43 -33.57
CA ALA A 17 8.46 34.10 -32.44
C ALA A 17 7.66 33.97 -31.14
N PHE A 18 6.73 34.89 -30.89
CA PHE A 18 5.82 34.84 -29.74
C PHE A 18 4.91 33.60 -29.77
N TYR A 19 4.39 33.26 -30.95
CA TYR A 19 3.59 32.05 -31.14
C TYR A 19 4.39 30.77 -30.86
N GLN A 20 5.63 30.69 -31.34
CA GLN A 20 6.50 29.53 -31.08
C GLN A 20 6.97 29.45 -29.62
N TYR A 21 7.21 30.59 -28.98
CA TYR A 21 7.56 30.68 -27.55
C TYR A 21 6.39 30.23 -26.69
N ASN A 22 5.19 30.77 -26.91
CA ASN A 22 3.99 30.36 -26.19
C ASN A 22 3.65 28.89 -26.47
N LYS A 23 3.81 28.39 -27.70
CA LYS A 23 3.62 26.97 -28.02
C LYS A 23 4.59 26.06 -27.24
N LYS A 24 5.81 26.51 -26.93
CA LYS A 24 6.75 25.77 -26.07
C LYS A 24 6.30 25.76 -24.61
N ASP A 25 5.74 26.87 -24.10
CA ASP A 25 5.21 26.95 -22.73
C ASP A 25 3.91 26.14 -22.56
N TYR A 26 3.02 26.14 -23.56
CA TYR A 26 1.86 25.22 -23.60
C TYR A 26 2.26 23.75 -23.83
N ALA A 27 3.43 23.52 -24.42
CA ALA A 27 4.05 22.20 -24.55
C ALA A 27 5.03 21.90 -23.39
N ALA A 28 4.92 22.59 -22.26
CA ALA A 28 5.39 22.07 -20.99
C ALA A 28 4.76 20.68 -20.84
N LYS A 29 5.57 19.64 -21.08
CA LYS A 29 5.13 18.24 -20.99
C LYS A 29 4.40 18.09 -19.67
N SER A 30 3.12 17.75 -19.72
CA SER A 30 2.39 17.37 -18.52
C SER A 30 3.24 16.39 -17.73
N ALA A 31 3.52 16.72 -16.46
CA ALA A 31 4.31 15.87 -15.59
C ALA A 31 3.59 14.54 -15.28
N ASN A 32 2.28 14.49 -15.57
CA ASN A 32 1.38 13.39 -15.25
C ASN A 32 0.56 12.98 -16.48
N LEU A 33 0.13 11.72 -16.51
CA LEU A 33 -0.97 11.26 -17.35
C LEU A 33 -2.25 11.33 -16.52
N TYR A 34 -3.23 12.10 -16.96
CA TYR A 34 -4.52 12.16 -16.27
C TYR A 34 -5.35 10.95 -16.67
N VAL A 35 -5.94 10.26 -15.71
CA VAL A 35 -6.86 9.14 -15.99
C VAL A 35 -7.99 9.61 -16.92
N GLU A 36 -8.43 10.86 -16.78
CA GLU A 36 -9.54 11.41 -17.55
C GLU A 36 -9.33 11.46 -19.06
N ASP A 37 -8.08 11.54 -19.52
CA ASP A 37 -7.70 11.54 -20.94
C ASP A 37 -7.88 10.17 -21.62
N PHE A 38 -8.16 9.12 -20.84
CA PHE A 38 -8.29 7.76 -21.33
C PHE A 38 -9.76 7.33 -21.48
N LYS A 39 -10.00 6.38 -22.39
CA LYS A 39 -11.31 5.75 -22.57
C LYS A 39 -11.31 4.37 -21.95
N GLY A 40 -12.46 3.93 -21.45
CA GLY A 40 -12.69 2.60 -20.89
C GLY A 40 -14.18 2.37 -20.70
N ALA A 41 -14.61 1.11 -20.74
CA ALA A 41 -16.02 0.75 -20.50
C ALA A 41 -16.46 1.01 -19.04
N ASN A 42 -15.49 1.06 -18.12
CA ASN A 42 -15.66 1.42 -16.71
C ASN A 42 -14.38 2.09 -16.19
N ASP A 43 -14.43 2.60 -14.96
CA ASP A 43 -13.32 3.31 -14.34
C ASP A 43 -12.09 2.41 -14.16
N SER A 44 -12.25 1.14 -13.75
CA SER A 44 -11.13 0.20 -13.63
C SER A 44 -10.33 0.06 -14.93
N ILE A 45 -11.01 -0.13 -16.06
CA ILE A 45 -10.38 -0.26 -17.39
C ILE A 45 -9.73 1.08 -17.81
N LYS A 46 -10.39 2.20 -17.52
CA LYS A 46 -9.86 3.54 -17.81
C LYS A 46 -8.57 3.80 -17.05
N ILE A 47 -8.55 3.54 -15.74
CA ILE A 47 -7.37 3.67 -14.88
C ILE A 47 -6.25 2.73 -15.34
N GLN A 48 -6.58 1.46 -15.63
CA GLN A 48 -5.58 0.50 -16.10
C GLN A 48 -4.97 0.92 -17.43
N SER A 49 -5.75 1.52 -18.33
CA SER A 49 -5.27 2.05 -19.61
C SER A 49 -4.26 3.18 -19.42
N ALA A 50 -4.52 4.09 -18.48
CA ALA A 50 -3.59 5.17 -18.11
C ALA A 50 -2.28 4.61 -17.53
N ILE A 51 -2.37 3.62 -16.64
CA ILE A 51 -1.20 2.92 -16.07
C ILE A 51 -0.38 2.22 -17.15
N ASN A 52 -1.03 1.51 -18.08
CA ASN A 52 -0.35 0.83 -19.19
C ASN A 52 0.36 1.84 -20.10
N LYS A 53 -0.23 3.01 -20.32
CA LYS A 53 0.42 4.10 -21.05
C LYS A 53 1.62 4.65 -20.29
N ALA A 54 1.51 4.87 -18.98
CA ALA A 54 2.62 5.33 -18.15
C ALA A 54 3.81 4.35 -18.18
N ALA A 55 3.52 3.05 -18.07
CA ALA A 55 4.53 1.99 -18.09
C ALA A 55 5.38 2.02 -19.36
N SER A 56 4.77 2.31 -20.52
CA SER A 56 5.43 2.38 -21.83
C SER A 56 5.95 3.78 -22.20
N SER A 57 5.71 4.81 -21.38
CA SER A 57 6.06 6.20 -21.70
C SER A 57 7.18 6.77 -20.81
N LYS A 58 7.62 8.00 -21.10
CA LYS A 58 8.54 8.76 -20.24
C LYS A 58 7.84 9.39 -19.03
N ILE A 59 6.52 9.58 -19.09
CA ILE A 59 5.71 10.09 -17.99
C ILE A 59 5.30 8.89 -17.14
N LYS A 60 5.73 8.88 -15.87
CA LYS A 60 5.58 7.73 -14.97
C LYS A 60 4.51 7.92 -13.89
N THR A 61 3.93 9.10 -13.80
CA THR A 61 2.86 9.38 -12.84
C THR A 61 1.52 9.38 -13.55
N VAL A 62 0.58 8.59 -13.04
CA VAL A 62 -0.84 8.63 -13.39
C VAL A 62 -1.57 9.37 -12.30
N LEU A 63 -2.31 10.42 -12.66
CA LEU A 63 -3.08 11.25 -11.74
C LEU A 63 -4.58 10.98 -11.91
N LEU A 64 -5.27 10.75 -10.79
CA LEU A 64 -6.72 10.71 -10.72
C LEU A 64 -7.28 12.09 -10.34
N ASP A 65 -8.45 12.41 -10.87
CA ASP A 65 -9.19 13.64 -10.55
C ASP A 65 -9.99 13.47 -9.25
N ASP A 66 -10.40 14.60 -8.66
CA ASP A 66 -11.16 14.66 -7.41
C ASP A 66 -12.62 14.17 -7.58
N LYS A 67 -12.80 12.86 -7.67
CA LYS A 67 -14.11 12.20 -7.74
C LYS A 67 -14.08 10.76 -7.24
N LYS A 68 -15.27 10.16 -7.17
CA LYS A 68 -15.45 8.72 -6.94
C LYS A 68 -15.26 7.95 -8.24
N TYR A 69 -14.47 6.89 -8.17
CA TYR A 69 -14.26 5.90 -9.22
C TYR A 69 -14.87 4.57 -8.79
N LYS A 70 -15.73 4.00 -9.63
CA LYS A 70 -16.35 2.70 -9.39
C LYS A 70 -15.39 1.59 -9.84
N ILE A 71 -14.81 0.89 -8.89
CA ILE A 71 -13.81 -0.14 -9.14
C ILE A 71 -14.49 -1.51 -9.14
N THR A 72 -14.54 -2.15 -10.31
CA THR A 72 -15.22 -3.45 -10.51
C THR A 72 -14.27 -4.55 -10.99
N SER A 73 -12.99 -4.25 -11.15
CA SER A 73 -11.96 -5.22 -11.48
C SER A 73 -10.60 -4.79 -10.91
N PRO A 74 -9.65 -5.73 -10.75
CA PRO A 74 -8.30 -5.44 -10.26
C PRO A 74 -7.59 -4.34 -11.06
N ILE A 75 -6.78 -3.54 -10.36
CA ILE A 75 -5.87 -2.55 -10.92
C ILE A 75 -4.44 -2.95 -10.57
N ILE A 76 -3.60 -3.14 -11.59
CA ILE A 76 -2.19 -3.49 -11.44
C ILE A 76 -1.35 -2.24 -11.73
N VAL A 77 -0.75 -1.67 -10.69
CA VAL A 77 0.20 -0.55 -10.81
C VAL A 77 1.53 -1.10 -11.31
N LYS A 78 1.80 -0.83 -12.58
CA LYS A 78 2.92 -1.41 -13.32
C LYS A 78 4.28 -0.93 -12.83
N LYS A 79 5.31 -1.73 -13.11
CA LYS A 79 6.69 -1.49 -12.72
C LYS A 79 7.12 -0.04 -13.04
N GLY A 80 7.56 0.68 -12.02
CA GLY A 80 8.05 2.05 -12.15
C GLY A 80 6.98 3.12 -12.40
N VAL A 81 5.69 2.80 -12.21
CA VAL A 81 4.58 3.75 -12.32
C VAL A 81 4.12 4.19 -10.93
N LYS A 82 3.87 5.50 -10.78
CA LYS A 82 3.21 6.07 -9.61
C LYS A 82 1.73 6.30 -9.92
N LEU A 83 0.83 5.77 -9.10
CA LEU A 83 -0.59 6.12 -9.10
C LEU A 83 -0.84 7.16 -8.00
N LEU A 84 -1.16 8.38 -8.41
CA LEU A 84 -1.36 9.52 -7.53
C LEU A 84 -2.85 9.88 -7.52
N PHE A 85 -3.44 9.86 -6.33
CA PHE A 85 -4.82 10.26 -6.10
C PHE A 85 -4.87 11.78 -5.87
N GLY A 86 -5.84 12.44 -6.49
CA GLY A 86 -6.26 13.76 -6.08
C GLY A 86 -6.84 13.73 -4.66
N TYR A 87 -6.91 14.89 -4.01
CA TYR A 87 -7.37 15.00 -2.62
C TYR A 87 -8.79 14.44 -2.41
N GLY A 88 -9.68 14.66 -3.39
CA GLY A 88 -11.04 14.16 -3.41
C GLY A 88 -11.20 12.84 -4.15
N SER A 89 -10.12 12.23 -4.65
CA SER A 89 -10.20 10.96 -5.37
C SER A 89 -10.53 9.82 -4.41
N GLN A 90 -11.55 9.03 -4.78
CA GLN A 90 -11.97 7.89 -3.99
C GLN A 90 -12.21 6.67 -4.88
N PHE A 91 -11.74 5.51 -4.45
CA PHE A 91 -12.17 4.22 -4.98
C PHE A 91 -13.38 3.71 -4.20
N VAL A 92 -14.46 3.37 -4.92
CA VAL A 92 -15.61 2.63 -4.40
C VAL A 92 -15.56 1.24 -5.01
N VAL A 93 -15.23 0.24 -4.20
CA VAL A 93 -14.97 -1.13 -4.65
C VAL A 93 -16.25 -1.94 -4.61
N GLU A 94 -16.68 -2.40 -5.79
CA GLU A 94 -17.85 -3.25 -5.98
C GLU A 94 -17.42 -4.59 -6.59
N GLY A 95 -17.33 -5.62 -5.77
CA GLY A 95 -16.95 -6.97 -6.17
C GLY A 95 -15.89 -7.59 -5.25
N ASN A 96 -15.81 -8.91 -5.27
CA ASN A 96 -14.80 -9.66 -4.52
C ASN A 96 -13.59 -10.00 -5.40
N PHE A 97 -12.61 -9.11 -5.44
CA PHE A 97 -11.35 -9.29 -6.15
C PHE A 97 -10.25 -8.49 -5.46
N ARG A 98 -9.00 -8.76 -5.83
CA ARG A 98 -7.87 -8.01 -5.30
C ARG A 98 -7.80 -6.63 -5.93
N VAL A 99 -7.89 -5.57 -5.13
CA VAL A 99 -8.18 -4.22 -5.65
C VAL A 99 -6.95 -3.62 -6.32
N LEU A 100 -5.83 -3.54 -5.60
CA LEU A 100 -4.56 -2.98 -6.08
C LEU A 100 -3.43 -4.00 -5.93
N GLU A 101 -2.75 -4.29 -7.05
CA GLU A 101 -1.46 -4.98 -7.06
C GLU A 101 -0.34 -4.02 -7.47
N LEU A 102 0.77 -4.01 -6.74
CA LEU A 102 1.92 -3.17 -7.08
C LEU A 102 3.05 -4.03 -7.61
N GLU A 103 3.61 -3.71 -8.77
CA GLU A 103 4.86 -4.30 -9.26
C GLU A 103 6.09 -3.57 -8.68
N LYS A 104 7.30 -4.06 -8.95
CA LYS A 104 8.56 -3.45 -8.49
C LYS A 104 8.65 -1.97 -8.88
N ASN A 105 9.13 -1.11 -7.99
CA ASN A 105 9.24 0.34 -8.19
C ASN A 105 7.92 1.06 -8.48
N ALA A 106 6.77 0.38 -8.37
CA ALA A 106 5.48 1.02 -8.44
C ALA A 106 5.13 1.66 -7.10
N SER A 107 4.44 2.81 -7.11
CA SER A 107 4.01 3.47 -5.89
C SER A 107 2.57 3.96 -5.96
N ILE A 108 1.93 4.07 -4.80
CA ILE A 108 0.61 4.67 -4.66
C ILE A 108 0.64 5.75 -3.58
N GLU A 109 -0.03 6.87 -3.82
CA GLU A 109 -0.11 7.98 -2.87
C GLU A 109 -1.49 8.61 -2.84
N GLY A 110 -2.00 8.86 -1.63
CA GLY A 110 -3.21 9.66 -1.39
C GLY A 110 -4.54 8.90 -1.51
N ALA A 111 -4.51 7.58 -1.62
CA ALA A 111 -5.72 6.82 -1.92
C ALA A 111 -6.71 6.81 -0.75
N TYR A 112 -7.98 7.10 -1.04
CA TYR A 112 -9.11 6.72 -0.21
C TYR A 112 -9.85 5.56 -0.88
N ILE A 113 -9.89 4.40 -0.23
CA ILE A 113 -10.48 3.17 -0.77
C ILE A 113 -11.59 2.71 0.16
N ALA A 114 -12.82 2.72 -0.35
CA ALA A 114 -14.00 2.23 0.34
C ALA A 114 -14.44 0.89 -0.25
N ILE A 115 -14.61 -0.10 0.60
CA ILE A 115 -15.20 -1.39 0.24
C ILE A 115 -16.71 -1.29 0.39
N ASP A 116 -17.44 -1.47 -0.72
CA ASP A 116 -18.90 -1.31 -0.80
C ASP A 116 -19.60 -2.60 -1.26
N ASP A 117 -18.92 -3.75 -1.12
CA ASP A 117 -19.49 -5.08 -1.40
C ASP A 117 -19.46 -5.96 -0.14
N PRO A 118 -20.63 -6.36 0.43
CA PRO A 118 -20.70 -7.22 1.63
C PRO A 118 -20.10 -8.62 1.46
N LYS A 119 -19.83 -9.04 0.22
CA LYS A 119 -19.19 -10.30 -0.13
C LYS A 119 -17.68 -10.15 -0.35
N PHE A 120 -17.13 -8.93 -0.27
CA PHE A 120 -15.70 -8.72 -0.37
C PHE A 120 -14.97 -9.59 0.66
N ASN A 121 -14.03 -10.40 0.19
CA ASN A 121 -13.18 -11.25 1.01
C ASN A 121 -11.84 -11.50 0.28
N SER A 122 -11.22 -10.40 -0.15
CA SER A 122 -9.97 -10.39 -0.89
C SER A 122 -9.01 -9.36 -0.28
N GLU A 123 -7.85 -9.15 -0.89
CA GLU A 123 -6.89 -8.13 -0.47
C GLU A 123 -7.14 -6.77 -1.15
N VAL A 124 -7.07 -5.67 -0.40
CA VAL A 124 -7.20 -4.32 -0.97
C VAL A 124 -5.90 -3.89 -1.61
N ILE A 125 -4.78 -3.91 -0.87
CA ILE A 125 -3.44 -3.69 -1.45
C ILE A 125 -2.62 -4.97 -1.29
N TYR A 126 -2.04 -5.43 -2.38
CA TYR A 126 -1.27 -6.67 -2.42
C TYR A 126 0.10 -6.48 -3.07
N LEU A 127 1.12 -6.97 -2.39
CA LEU A 127 2.48 -7.10 -2.93
C LEU A 127 2.85 -8.57 -3.00
N ASP A 128 3.37 -8.97 -4.14
CA ASP A 128 3.79 -10.35 -4.43
C ASP A 128 5.31 -10.40 -4.56
N GLY A 129 5.97 -11.18 -3.73
CA GLY A 129 7.43 -11.33 -3.72
C GLY A 129 8.01 -11.78 -5.07
N LYS A 130 7.20 -12.32 -5.99
CA LYS A 130 7.62 -12.61 -7.37
C LYS A 130 8.12 -11.37 -8.12
N ASN A 131 7.69 -10.18 -7.70
CA ASN A 131 8.08 -8.91 -8.30
C ASN A 131 9.49 -8.46 -7.85
N LYS A 132 10.07 -9.08 -6.81
CA LYS A 132 11.42 -8.82 -6.30
C LYS A 132 11.68 -7.36 -5.94
N TYR A 133 11.05 -6.91 -4.86
CA TYR A 133 11.32 -5.61 -4.24
C TYR A 133 12.64 -5.72 -3.48
N TYR A 134 13.73 -5.75 -4.23
CA TYR A 134 15.09 -5.84 -3.70
C TYR A 134 15.65 -4.45 -3.47
N ASN A 135 16.55 -4.32 -2.50
CA ASN A 135 17.47 -3.21 -2.22
C ASN A 135 16.88 -1.88 -1.71
N THR A 136 17.73 -1.06 -1.07
CA THR A 136 17.35 0.21 -0.43
C THR A 136 17.02 1.37 -1.39
N TRP A 137 17.23 1.17 -2.70
CA TRP A 137 17.04 2.15 -3.77
C TRP A 137 15.82 1.81 -4.64
N ASN A 138 15.08 0.76 -4.28
CA ASN A 138 13.78 0.48 -4.84
C ASN A 138 12.82 1.65 -4.54
N LYS A 139 11.93 1.94 -5.49
CA LYS A 139 11.00 3.08 -5.41
C LYS A 139 9.59 2.68 -4.98
N THR A 140 9.41 1.43 -4.53
CA THR A 140 8.07 0.99 -4.12
C THR A 140 7.71 1.65 -2.80
N GLN A 141 6.59 2.37 -2.81
CA GLN A 141 6.10 3.12 -1.65
C GLN A 141 4.58 3.14 -1.67
N ILE A 142 3.99 2.98 -0.48
CA ILE A 142 2.56 3.07 -0.23
C ILE A 142 2.38 4.18 0.80
N LYS A 143 1.73 5.29 0.43
CA LYS A 143 1.73 6.50 1.26
C LYS A 143 0.38 7.19 1.34
N ASN A 144 0.02 7.68 2.53
CA ASN A 144 -1.20 8.46 2.78
C ASN A 144 -2.45 7.71 2.30
N ILE A 145 -2.68 6.51 2.84
CA ILE A 145 -3.77 5.63 2.40
C ILE A 145 -4.83 5.52 3.49
N ASN A 146 -6.10 5.57 3.07
CA ASN A 146 -7.25 5.20 3.90
C ASN A 146 -7.95 4.02 3.24
N ILE A 147 -8.13 2.93 3.98
CA ILE A 147 -8.90 1.75 3.58
C ILE A 147 -10.04 1.61 4.59
N ILE A 148 -11.28 1.66 4.12
CA ILE A 148 -12.46 1.58 4.99
C ILE A 148 -13.44 0.55 4.43
N ASN A 149 -13.83 -0.41 5.26
CA ASN A 149 -14.93 -1.31 4.93
C ASN A 149 -16.28 -0.68 5.31
N TRP A 150 -16.93 -0.02 4.36
CA TRP A 150 -18.24 0.62 4.58
C TRP A 150 -19.37 -0.39 4.77
N THR A 151 -19.15 -1.66 4.44
CA THR A 151 -20.17 -2.70 4.62
C THR A 151 -20.24 -3.24 6.05
N GLU A 152 -19.27 -2.88 6.90
CA GLU A 152 -19.18 -3.31 8.31
C GLU A 152 -19.15 -4.83 8.51
N THR A 153 -18.84 -5.59 7.46
CA THR A 153 -18.79 -7.05 7.48
C THR A 153 -17.52 -7.61 8.11
N ASN A 154 -16.50 -6.75 8.29
CA ASN A 154 -15.16 -7.11 8.74
C ASN A 154 -14.52 -8.25 7.93
N LYS A 155 -14.81 -8.34 6.63
CA LYS A 155 -14.19 -9.30 5.72
C LYS A 155 -13.03 -8.70 4.94
N GLY A 156 -12.21 -9.56 4.36
CA GLY A 156 -11.08 -9.18 3.52
C GLY A 156 -9.85 -8.71 4.29
N THR A 157 -8.78 -8.39 3.55
CA THR A 157 -7.50 -7.94 4.10
C THR A 157 -7.16 -6.55 3.59
N GLY A 158 -6.77 -5.62 4.47
CA GLY A 158 -6.37 -4.27 4.09
C GLY A 158 -5.08 -4.27 3.25
N ILE A 159 -3.96 -4.66 3.84
CA ILE A 159 -2.68 -4.78 3.14
C ILE A 159 -2.15 -6.21 3.30
N SER A 160 -1.68 -6.82 2.21
CA SER A 160 -1.09 -8.15 2.21
C SER A 160 0.23 -8.20 1.45
N LEU A 161 1.26 -8.73 2.11
CA LEU A 161 2.56 -9.03 1.54
C LEU A 161 2.71 -10.55 1.51
N TYR A 162 2.93 -11.11 0.33
CA TYR A 162 3.01 -12.56 0.15
C TYR A 162 4.27 -12.97 -0.60
N SER A 163 5.04 -13.90 -0.06
CA SER A 163 6.26 -14.43 -0.67
C SER A 163 6.33 -15.96 -0.53
N ALA A 164 6.43 -16.70 -1.63
CA ALA A 164 6.40 -18.18 -1.60
C ALA A 164 7.18 -18.89 -2.72
N GLY A 165 7.75 -18.14 -3.67
CA GLY A 165 8.50 -18.68 -4.81
C GLY A 165 10.01 -18.63 -4.60
N LYS A 166 10.75 -19.28 -5.50
CA LYS A 166 12.22 -19.30 -5.51
C LYS A 166 12.77 -17.88 -5.66
N GLU A 167 13.50 -17.42 -4.65
CA GLU A 167 14.07 -16.06 -4.55
C GLU A 167 12.98 -14.98 -4.69
N ASN A 168 11.80 -15.24 -4.14
CA ASN A 168 10.75 -14.22 -4.00
C ASN A 168 11.06 -13.35 -2.78
N GLU A 169 10.95 -12.05 -2.96
CA GLU A 169 11.34 -11.11 -1.91
C GLU A 169 10.48 -9.85 -1.93
N ILE A 170 10.12 -9.40 -0.72
CA ILE A 170 9.54 -8.08 -0.46
C ILE A 170 10.41 -7.39 0.58
N SER A 171 11.29 -6.51 0.11
CA SER A 171 12.29 -5.88 0.96
C SER A 171 12.37 -4.38 0.78
N PHE A 172 12.70 -3.68 1.87
CA PHE A 172 12.94 -2.24 1.87
C PHE A 172 11.78 -1.40 1.31
N VAL A 173 10.55 -1.88 1.42
CA VAL A 173 9.34 -1.13 1.04
C VAL A 173 8.92 -0.23 2.19
N ASN A 174 8.60 1.02 1.89
CA ASN A 174 8.07 1.97 2.87
C ASN A 174 6.55 2.06 2.75
N PHE A 175 5.88 1.92 3.89
CA PHE A 175 4.47 2.15 4.09
C PHE A 175 4.30 3.30 5.09
N GLU A 176 3.64 4.38 4.68
CA GLU A 176 3.64 5.65 5.42
C GLU A 176 2.24 6.22 5.55
N ASN A 177 1.83 6.57 6.77
CA ASN A 177 0.54 7.22 7.07
C ASN A 177 -0.64 6.40 6.51
N ILE A 178 -0.80 5.19 7.03
CA ILE A 178 -1.80 4.24 6.56
C ILE A 178 -2.89 4.08 7.61
N LYS A 179 -4.16 4.15 7.20
CA LYS A 179 -5.32 3.90 8.05
C LYS A 179 -6.15 2.76 7.46
N ILE A 180 -6.47 1.76 8.27
CA ILE A 180 -7.26 0.59 7.85
C ILE A 180 -8.36 0.37 8.88
N VAL A 181 -9.61 0.32 8.41
CA VAL A 181 -10.79 0.23 9.27
C VAL A 181 -11.70 -0.91 8.83
N GLY A 182 -12.10 -1.77 9.76
CA GLY A 182 -13.20 -2.72 9.56
C GLY A 182 -12.85 -3.91 8.65
N MET A 183 -11.64 -4.44 8.69
CA MET A 183 -11.21 -5.59 7.87
C MET A 183 -11.11 -6.88 8.72
N GLU A 184 -11.10 -8.07 8.09
CA GLU A 184 -10.82 -9.32 8.82
C GLU A 184 -9.35 -9.31 9.27
N THR A 185 -8.47 -8.83 8.39
CA THR A 185 -7.06 -8.61 8.70
C THR A 185 -6.64 -7.23 8.26
N GLY A 186 -6.13 -6.40 9.17
CA GLY A 186 -5.60 -5.08 8.84
C GLY A 186 -4.37 -5.20 7.95
N LEU A 187 -3.32 -5.85 8.47
CA LEU A 187 -2.06 -6.11 7.79
C LEU A 187 -1.67 -7.59 7.88
N LYS A 188 -1.36 -8.19 6.73
CA LYS A 188 -1.01 -9.61 6.59
C LYS A 188 0.36 -9.77 5.93
N LEU A 189 1.32 -10.40 6.59
CA LEU A 189 2.62 -10.78 6.00
C LEU A 189 2.75 -12.30 6.01
N VAL A 190 2.99 -12.91 4.85
CA VAL A 190 3.11 -14.37 4.74
C VAL A 190 4.32 -14.74 3.89
N ALA A 191 5.29 -15.44 4.49
CA ALA A 191 6.40 -16.06 3.79
C ALA A 191 6.28 -17.58 3.87
N LYS A 192 5.99 -18.26 2.76
CA LYS A 192 5.89 -19.73 2.69
C LYS A 192 7.18 -20.34 2.16
N LYS A 193 7.51 -21.53 2.67
CA LYS A 193 8.64 -22.34 2.21
C LYS A 193 8.49 -22.64 0.71
N PRO A 194 9.41 -22.16 -0.15
CA PRO A 194 9.37 -22.53 -1.56
C PRO A 194 9.84 -23.99 -1.73
N SER A 195 9.52 -24.59 -2.88
CA SER A 195 10.05 -25.92 -3.22
C SER A 195 11.55 -25.93 -3.43
N THR A 196 12.12 -24.80 -3.88
CA THR A 196 13.56 -24.56 -4.04
C THR A 196 13.91 -23.10 -3.74
N GLY A 197 15.14 -22.84 -3.29
CA GLY A 197 15.60 -21.49 -2.95
C GLY A 197 14.98 -20.95 -1.66
N GLN A 198 14.83 -19.64 -1.60
CA GLN A 198 14.38 -18.92 -0.40
C GLN A 198 13.24 -17.94 -0.74
N ALA A 199 12.42 -17.59 0.25
CA ALA A 199 11.37 -16.57 0.14
C ALA A 199 11.36 -15.69 1.39
N TRP A 200 11.35 -14.37 1.26
CA TRP A 200 11.39 -13.51 2.46
C TRP A 200 10.59 -12.22 2.32
N ILE A 201 10.24 -11.67 3.48
CA ILE A 201 9.69 -10.32 3.64
C ILE A 201 10.52 -9.63 4.70
N ASN A 202 11.45 -8.75 4.32
CA ASN A 202 12.41 -8.21 5.29
C ASN A 202 12.74 -6.73 5.14
N ALA A 203 13.18 -6.09 6.23
CA ALA A 203 13.63 -4.69 6.23
C ALA A 203 12.59 -3.69 5.69
N ASN A 204 11.29 -4.01 5.75
CA ASN A 204 10.23 -3.07 5.40
C ASN A 204 9.93 -2.12 6.57
N ARG A 205 9.47 -0.91 6.25
CA ARG A 205 9.18 0.14 7.23
C ARG A 205 7.71 0.51 7.18
N PHE A 206 7.02 0.34 8.31
CA PHE A 206 5.62 0.67 8.50
C PHE A 206 5.54 1.84 9.49
N MET A 207 5.35 3.05 8.97
CA MET A 207 5.43 4.29 9.75
C MET A 207 4.06 4.96 9.83
N ASN A 208 3.62 5.30 11.04
CA ASN A 208 2.33 5.95 11.30
C ASN A 208 1.14 5.13 10.77
N PHE A 209 1.02 3.89 11.26
CA PHE A 209 -0.10 3.01 10.93
C PHE A 209 -1.21 3.16 11.97
N SER A 210 -2.45 3.32 11.49
CA SER A 210 -3.65 3.27 12.32
C SER A 210 -4.53 2.09 11.89
N LEU A 211 -4.83 1.21 12.84
CA LEU A 211 -5.67 0.03 12.61
C LEU A 211 -6.88 0.09 13.53
N GLU A 212 -8.08 0.05 12.97
CA GLU A 212 -9.33 0.20 13.71
C GLU A 212 -10.35 -0.87 13.33
N ASP A 213 -11.09 -1.37 14.31
CA ASP A 213 -12.20 -2.34 14.11
C ASP A 213 -11.81 -3.56 13.24
N CYS A 214 -10.53 -3.94 13.19
CA CYS A 214 -10.14 -5.16 12.49
C CYS A 214 -10.32 -6.38 13.41
N VAL A 215 -10.67 -7.53 12.84
CA VAL A 215 -10.73 -8.80 13.59
C VAL A 215 -9.32 -9.21 14.01
N ASN A 216 -8.36 -9.13 13.10
CA ASN A 216 -6.94 -9.36 13.36
C ASN A 216 -6.17 -8.12 12.87
N MET A 217 -5.50 -7.39 13.76
CA MET A 217 -4.86 -6.13 13.37
C MET A 217 -3.61 -6.38 12.53
N ILE A 218 -2.63 -7.12 13.08
CA ILE A 218 -1.40 -7.51 12.38
C ILE A 218 -1.22 -9.03 12.49
N TYR A 219 -1.07 -9.68 11.34
CA TYR A 219 -0.86 -11.13 11.23
C TYR A 219 0.40 -11.43 10.42
N MET A 220 1.27 -12.28 10.97
CA MET A 220 2.49 -12.72 10.31
C MET A 220 2.64 -14.24 10.39
N ASP A 221 3.02 -14.88 9.27
CA ASP A 221 3.25 -16.32 9.19
C ASP A 221 4.49 -16.68 8.33
N SER A 222 5.50 -17.22 9.00
CA SER A 222 6.79 -17.64 8.46
C SER A 222 7.49 -18.63 9.39
N GLN A 223 8.69 -19.07 9.00
CA GLN A 223 9.65 -19.65 9.94
C GLN A 223 10.50 -18.56 10.58
N VAL A 224 11.27 -18.94 11.61
CA VAL A 224 12.25 -18.07 12.26
C VAL A 224 13.28 -17.57 11.26
N THR A 225 13.74 -18.45 10.36
CA THR A 225 14.80 -18.17 9.39
C THR A 225 14.50 -18.83 8.04
N THR A 226 15.44 -18.70 7.09
CA THR A 226 15.41 -19.36 5.78
C THR A 226 15.05 -20.86 5.91
N PRO A 227 14.32 -21.42 4.94
CA PRO A 227 14.06 -20.90 3.60
C PRO A 227 12.88 -19.93 3.48
N ASN A 228 12.14 -19.65 4.56
CA ASN A 228 11.04 -18.69 4.52
C ASN A 228 10.94 -17.86 5.80
N GLU A 229 11.35 -16.59 5.73
CA GLU A 229 11.40 -15.72 6.90
C GLU A 229 10.69 -14.38 6.68
N ILE A 230 10.16 -13.85 7.77
CA ILE A 230 9.75 -12.45 7.86
C ILE A 230 10.64 -11.80 8.91
N SER A 231 11.56 -10.92 8.50
CA SER A 231 12.65 -10.50 9.36
C SER A 231 12.98 -9.00 9.30
N GLY A 232 13.40 -8.40 10.40
CA GLY A 232 13.91 -7.03 10.39
C GLY A 232 12.89 -5.96 9.98
N ASN A 233 11.58 -6.24 10.05
CA ASN A 233 10.57 -5.25 9.71
C ASN A 233 10.32 -4.32 10.90
N GLN A 234 10.17 -3.04 10.61
CA GLN A 234 10.03 -2.00 11.63
C GLN A 234 8.65 -1.36 11.55
N PHE A 235 7.94 -1.37 12.67
CA PHE A 235 6.65 -0.73 12.84
C PHE A 235 6.78 0.39 13.86
N THR A 236 6.64 1.64 13.42
CA THR A 236 6.83 2.81 14.28
C THR A 236 5.58 3.68 14.30
N ASN A 237 5.26 4.17 15.50
CA ASN A 237 4.07 4.97 15.77
C ASN A 237 2.76 4.26 15.35
N LEU A 238 2.59 3.02 15.78
CA LEU A 238 1.34 2.29 15.65
C LEU A 238 0.26 2.90 16.56
N GLN A 239 -0.94 3.07 16.02
CA GLN A 239 -2.14 3.50 16.74
C GLN A 239 -3.23 2.47 16.50
N ILE A 240 -3.58 1.68 17.50
CA ILE A 240 -4.52 0.56 17.34
C ILE A 240 -5.78 0.82 18.18
N GLN A 241 -6.94 0.79 17.53
CA GLN A 241 -8.25 1.03 18.14
C GLN A 241 -9.13 -0.23 17.94
N PRO A 242 -9.14 -1.14 18.92
CA PRO A 242 -9.93 -2.37 18.84
C PRO A 242 -11.44 -2.11 18.96
N SER A 243 -12.21 -3.13 18.60
CA SER A 243 -13.64 -3.20 18.83
C SER A 243 -14.02 -4.49 19.55
N ASN A 244 -15.31 -4.74 19.73
CA ASN A 244 -15.80 -6.03 20.24
C ASN A 244 -15.61 -7.20 19.26
N LYS A 245 -15.23 -6.92 18.00
CA LYS A 245 -14.94 -7.93 16.97
C LYS A 245 -13.45 -8.30 16.93
N THR A 246 -12.58 -7.46 17.48
CA THR A 246 -11.13 -7.70 17.51
C THR A 246 -10.81 -8.93 18.35
N LYS A 247 -10.06 -9.86 17.74
CA LYS A 247 -9.56 -11.10 18.35
C LYS A 247 -8.08 -11.06 18.65
N SER A 248 -7.29 -10.39 17.81
CA SER A 248 -5.83 -10.30 17.94
C SER A 248 -5.32 -8.93 17.52
N ILE A 249 -4.35 -8.42 18.27
CA ILE A 249 -3.62 -7.17 17.99
C ILE A 249 -2.35 -7.49 17.21
N ILE A 250 -1.52 -8.42 17.68
CA ILE A 250 -0.33 -8.87 16.96
C ILE A 250 -0.24 -10.38 17.06
N GLN A 251 -0.11 -11.06 15.92
CA GLN A 251 0.43 -12.41 15.87
C GLN A 251 1.69 -12.37 15.02
N VAL A 252 2.81 -12.81 15.59
CA VAL A 252 4.13 -12.69 14.95
C VAL A 252 4.92 -13.99 14.94
N SER A 253 5.52 -14.25 13.78
CA SER A 253 6.57 -15.22 13.53
C SER A 253 7.73 -14.53 12.80
N GLY A 254 8.86 -15.23 12.65
CA GLY A 254 10.08 -14.68 12.06
C GLY A 254 10.98 -14.03 13.12
N GLN A 255 11.91 -13.19 12.69
CA GLN A 255 12.97 -12.72 13.58
C GLN A 255 13.27 -11.23 13.47
N HIS A 256 13.67 -10.60 14.57
CA HIS A 256 14.09 -9.19 14.58
C HIS A 256 13.03 -8.20 14.07
N ASN A 257 11.74 -8.51 14.22
CA ASN A 257 10.69 -7.54 13.92
C ASN A 257 10.49 -6.62 15.14
N GLU A 258 10.20 -5.35 14.91
CA GLU A 258 10.11 -4.32 15.95
C GLU A 258 8.77 -3.61 15.87
N PHE A 259 7.99 -3.62 16.96
CA PHE A 259 6.68 -2.98 17.05
C PHE A 259 6.67 -1.92 18.13
N HIS A 260 6.39 -0.67 17.74
CA HIS A 260 6.31 0.46 18.67
C HIS A 260 4.99 1.20 18.48
N GLY A 261 4.17 1.28 19.52
CA GLY A 261 2.95 2.07 19.49
C GLY A 261 2.03 1.92 20.68
N MET A 262 0.76 2.25 20.46
CA MET A 262 -0.27 2.32 21.48
C MET A 262 -1.52 1.56 21.04
N VAL A 263 -2.11 0.82 21.99
CA VAL A 263 -3.45 0.24 21.85
C VAL A 263 -4.41 1.01 22.75
N TRP A 264 -5.43 1.59 22.14
CA TRP A 264 -6.46 2.36 22.81
C TRP A 264 -7.66 1.48 23.16
N ASP A 265 -8.54 1.93 24.06
CA ASP A 265 -9.85 1.34 24.33
C ASP A 265 -9.90 -0.21 24.42
N LEU A 266 -8.88 -0.84 25.04
CA LEU A 266 -8.79 -2.30 25.17
C LEU A 266 -10.03 -2.94 25.82
N ASN A 267 -10.73 -2.18 26.65
CA ASN A 267 -12.00 -2.56 27.29
C ASN A 267 -13.16 -2.85 26.30
N LYS A 268 -13.01 -2.48 25.02
CA LYS A 268 -13.95 -2.85 23.96
C LYS A 268 -13.87 -4.33 23.60
N ILE A 269 -12.71 -4.97 23.79
CA ILE A 269 -12.53 -6.41 23.57
C ILE A 269 -13.20 -7.17 24.72
N LYS A 270 -14.06 -8.15 24.39
CA LYS A 270 -14.88 -8.86 25.38
C LYS A 270 -14.35 -10.22 25.81
N HIS A 271 -13.43 -10.81 25.04
CA HIS A 271 -12.77 -12.05 25.45
C HIS A 271 -11.52 -11.75 26.28
N GLU A 272 -11.09 -12.76 27.03
CA GLU A 272 -9.88 -12.70 27.86
C GLU A 272 -8.67 -13.36 27.22
N ASN A 273 -8.82 -13.95 26.03
CA ASN A 273 -7.70 -14.55 25.28
C ASN A 273 -6.58 -13.53 24.99
N GLU A 274 -5.40 -14.05 24.71
CA GLU A 274 -4.22 -13.29 24.39
C GLU A 274 -4.44 -12.41 23.15
N LEU A 275 -3.89 -11.21 23.21
CA LEU A 275 -4.00 -10.18 22.19
C LEU A 275 -2.72 -10.02 21.39
N ILE A 276 -1.58 -10.35 22.02
CA ILE A 276 -0.28 -10.41 21.39
C ILE A 276 0.22 -11.84 21.51
N GLU A 277 0.54 -12.45 20.38
CA GLU A 277 1.13 -13.78 20.28
C GLU A 277 2.48 -13.69 19.57
N LEU A 278 3.55 -13.92 20.32
CA LEU A 278 4.88 -14.24 19.81
C LEU A 278 4.96 -15.76 19.67
N THR A 279 4.75 -16.26 18.46
CA THR A 279 4.65 -17.72 18.18
C THR A 279 5.94 -18.46 18.51
N ASP A 280 5.88 -19.80 18.53
CA ASP A 280 7.07 -20.68 18.64
C ASP A 280 8.11 -20.45 17.52
N LYS A 281 7.69 -19.78 16.44
CA LYS A 281 8.52 -19.38 15.30
C LYS A 281 8.94 -17.91 15.35
N SER A 282 8.84 -17.26 16.51
CA SER A 282 9.35 -15.90 16.71
C SER A 282 10.70 -15.91 17.44
N MET A 283 11.59 -14.99 17.06
CA MET A 283 12.88 -14.82 17.72
C MET A 283 13.35 -13.36 17.72
N ASN A 284 13.97 -12.88 18.79
CA ASN A 284 14.54 -11.53 18.88
C ASN A 284 13.54 -10.43 18.46
N THR A 285 12.24 -10.67 18.60
CA THR A 285 11.20 -9.70 18.25
C THR A 285 10.99 -8.76 19.42
N VAL A 286 10.85 -7.47 19.13
CA VAL A 286 10.62 -6.43 20.13
C VAL A 286 9.20 -5.91 19.98
N VAL A 287 8.43 -5.93 21.07
CA VAL A 287 7.10 -5.35 21.15
C VAL A 287 7.09 -4.34 22.29
N GLU A 288 6.97 -3.06 21.95
CA GLU A 288 6.84 -1.95 22.90
C GLU A 288 5.42 -1.37 22.78
N MET A 289 4.50 -1.90 23.60
CA MET A 289 3.08 -1.59 23.63
C MET A 289 2.53 -1.69 25.06
N SER A 290 3.02 -0.83 25.95
CA SER A 290 2.74 -0.86 27.39
C SER A 290 1.25 -0.74 27.77
N SER A 291 0.39 -0.33 26.84
CA SER A 291 -1.06 -0.36 27.00
C SER A 291 -1.64 -1.78 27.13
N VAL A 292 -0.99 -2.79 26.55
CA VAL A 292 -1.47 -4.18 26.60
C VAL A 292 -0.94 -4.85 27.87
N PRO A 293 -1.81 -5.36 28.75
CA PRO A 293 -1.35 -5.95 30.00
C PRO A 293 -0.66 -7.30 29.76
N ALA A 294 0.37 -7.61 30.56
CA ALA A 294 1.22 -8.78 30.36
C ALA A 294 0.47 -10.12 30.37
N ASN A 295 -0.65 -10.24 31.10
CA ASN A 295 -1.49 -11.44 31.12
C ASN A 295 -2.30 -11.66 29.83
N ARG A 296 -2.23 -10.72 28.88
CA ARG A 296 -2.85 -10.82 27.55
C ARG A 296 -1.79 -11.03 26.46
N ILE A 297 -0.59 -11.45 26.84
CA ILE A 297 0.53 -11.68 25.94
C ILE A 297 1.00 -13.13 26.09
N LEU A 298 1.01 -13.86 24.98
CA LEU A 298 1.59 -15.19 24.88
C LEU A 298 2.93 -15.10 24.16
N ASP A 299 4.01 -15.47 24.84
CA ASP A 299 5.34 -15.59 24.23
C ASP A 299 5.85 -17.02 24.30
N SER A 300 5.79 -17.70 23.14
CA SER A 300 6.32 -19.05 22.93
C SER A 300 7.65 -19.02 22.16
N GLY A 301 8.15 -17.85 21.80
CA GLY A 301 9.34 -17.69 20.98
C GLY A 301 10.65 -17.71 21.77
N LYS A 302 11.70 -17.14 21.16
CA LYS A 302 13.05 -17.15 21.73
C LYS A 302 13.64 -15.75 21.79
N SER A 303 14.09 -15.35 22.97
CA SER A 303 14.78 -14.06 23.17
C SER A 303 13.97 -12.85 22.70
N ASN A 304 12.64 -12.94 22.74
CA ASN A 304 11.78 -11.80 22.46
C ASN A 304 11.80 -10.83 23.65
N ILE A 305 11.47 -9.57 23.36
CA ILE A 305 11.39 -8.51 24.36
C ILE A 305 10.00 -7.89 24.25
N VAL A 306 9.26 -7.93 25.36
CA VAL A 306 7.94 -7.29 25.48
C VAL A 306 7.99 -6.24 26.58
N LYS A 307 7.54 -5.02 26.27
CA LYS A 307 7.51 -3.88 27.18
C LYS A 307 6.17 -3.14 27.11
#